data_AF-A0A2K3LTS5-F1
#
_entry.id   AF-A0A2K3LTS5-F1
#
_cell.length_a   1.000
_cell.length_b   1.000
_cell.length_c   1.000
_cell.angle_alpha   90.00
_cell.angle_beta   90.00
_cell.angle_gamma   90.00
#
_symmetry.space_group_name_H-M   'P 1'
#
loop_
_entity.id
_entity.type
_entity.pdbx_description
1 polymer ?
#
loop_
_entity_poly.entity_id
_entity_poly.type
_entity_poly.pdbx_seq_one_letter_code
_entity_poly.pdbx_strand_id
1 'polypeptide(L)'
;MQLETLARGPSSELTVAARGHGHSLQGQAQAHGGVVINMESLNVDEIKVYGGEFPYVDVSGGELWINILNETLRYGLAPRSWTDYLHLTVGGTLSNAGVSGQAFRHGPQISNVQKMEIVTGTGEVVNCSEDQNGELFHSVLGGLGQFGIITKARILLEPAPTMVKWIRVLYTDFTTFTRDQEKLIFAEKAFDYIEGFVIKNRTGLLNNWRLSFNPQDPVQASKFKSDGRTLFCLELAKYFSLEDTFEVNQ
;
A
#
# COMPACT_ATOMS: atom_id res chain seq x y z
N MET A 1 -12.81 3.07 -24.11
CA MET A 1 -14.17 3.47 -23.65
C MET A 1 -14.00 4.84 -23.02
N GLN A 2 -14.39 5.91 -23.71
CA GLN A 2 -14.14 7.28 -23.26
C GLN A 2 -14.99 7.60 -22.02
N LEU A 3 -14.40 8.28 -21.03
CA LEU A 3 -15.03 8.72 -19.78
C LEU A 3 -16.20 9.72 -19.99
N GLU A 4 -16.55 10.03 -21.24
CA GLU A 4 -17.71 10.81 -21.68
C GLU A 4 -19.06 10.30 -21.13
N THR A 5 -19.12 9.08 -20.59
CA THR A 5 -20.33 8.52 -19.97
C THR A 5 -20.77 9.28 -18.72
N LEU A 6 -19.86 9.99 -18.03
CA LEU A 6 -20.15 10.74 -16.80
C LEU A 6 -20.90 12.06 -17.06
N ALA A 7 -20.96 12.55 -18.30
CA ALA A 7 -21.57 13.83 -18.65
C ALA A 7 -23.11 13.76 -18.88
N ARG A 8 -23.79 12.67 -18.50
CA ARG A 8 -25.25 12.60 -18.61
C ARG A 8 -25.87 13.42 -17.48
N GLY A 9 -26.65 14.44 -17.84
CA GLY A 9 -27.21 15.44 -16.92
C GLY A 9 -28.10 14.87 -15.80
N PRO A 10 -28.54 15.73 -14.85
CA PRO A 10 -29.13 15.35 -13.55
C PRO A 10 -30.46 14.57 -13.57
N SER A 11 -30.97 14.20 -14.75
CA SER A 11 -32.24 13.48 -14.95
C SER A 11 -32.09 11.97 -15.16
N SER A 12 -30.87 11.44 -15.17
CA SER A 12 -30.59 10.01 -15.35
C SER A 12 -30.37 9.31 -14.00
N GLU A 13 -31.08 8.21 -13.76
CA GLU A 13 -30.87 7.33 -12.58
C GLU A 13 -29.63 6.40 -12.73
N LEU A 14 -28.94 6.47 -13.87
CA LEU A 14 -27.78 5.64 -14.16
C LEU A 14 -26.61 5.97 -13.21
N THR A 15 -26.21 5.00 -12.38
CA THR A 15 -25.02 5.09 -11.54
C THR A 15 -23.77 4.61 -12.28
N VAL A 16 -22.62 5.17 -11.95
CA VAL A 16 -21.32 4.75 -12.48
C VAL A 16 -20.40 4.32 -11.35
N ALA A 17 -19.70 3.19 -11.51
CA ALA A 17 -18.67 2.73 -10.59
C ALA A 17 -17.34 2.55 -11.32
N ALA A 18 -16.27 3.16 -10.81
CA ALA A 18 -14.91 2.83 -11.22
C ALA A 18 -14.48 1.52 -10.55
N ARG A 19 -14.13 0.52 -11.36
CA ARG A 19 -13.61 -0.76 -10.90
C ARG A 19 -12.12 -0.86 -11.26
N GLY A 20 -11.28 -0.85 -10.23
CA GLY A 20 -9.89 -1.32 -10.32
C GLY A 20 -9.83 -2.85 -10.31
N HIS A 21 -8.93 -3.43 -9.52
CA HIS A 21 -8.71 -4.89 -9.48
C HIS A 21 -9.81 -5.71 -8.75
N GLY A 22 -10.98 -5.12 -8.51
CA GLY A 22 -12.13 -5.84 -7.95
C GLY A 22 -11.95 -6.40 -6.52
N HIS A 23 -11.01 -5.87 -5.75
CA HIS A 23 -10.70 -6.33 -4.38
C HIS A 23 -11.65 -5.83 -3.29
N SER A 24 -12.70 -5.08 -3.67
CA SER A 24 -13.77 -4.67 -2.75
C SER A 24 -14.53 -5.88 -2.21
N LEU A 25 -14.78 -5.92 -0.90
CA LEU A 25 -15.35 -7.10 -0.23
C LEU A 25 -16.88 -7.19 -0.30
N GLN A 26 -17.57 -6.06 -0.48
CA GLN A 26 -19.03 -5.95 -0.34
C GLN A 26 -19.67 -5.14 -1.48
N GLY A 27 -19.10 -5.23 -2.68
CA GLY A 27 -19.70 -4.65 -3.89
C GLY A 27 -19.47 -3.14 -4.09
N GLN A 28 -18.56 -2.51 -3.36
CA GLN A 28 -18.26 -1.07 -3.49
C GLN A 28 -17.86 -0.64 -4.92
N ALA A 29 -17.28 -1.54 -5.71
CA ALA A 29 -16.90 -1.31 -7.11
C ALA A 29 -17.92 -1.84 -8.13
N GLN A 30 -19.16 -2.10 -7.71
CA GLN A 30 -20.26 -2.57 -8.57
C GLN A 30 -21.29 -1.46 -8.76
N ALA A 31 -22.00 -1.48 -9.90
CA ALA A 31 -23.11 -0.59 -10.18
C ALA A 31 -24.30 -1.41 -10.69
N HIS A 32 -25.22 -1.77 -9.80
CA HIS A 32 -26.41 -2.55 -10.18
C HIS A 32 -27.30 -1.75 -11.12
N GLY A 33 -27.57 -2.29 -12.32
CA GLY A 33 -28.33 -1.57 -13.36
C GLY A 33 -27.60 -0.34 -13.93
N GLY A 34 -26.33 -0.14 -13.57
CA GLY A 34 -25.52 1.01 -13.97
C GLY A 34 -24.35 0.62 -14.86
N VAL A 35 -23.34 1.50 -14.90
CA VAL A 35 -22.12 1.32 -15.70
C VAL A 35 -20.93 1.06 -14.78
N VAL A 36 -20.16 0.02 -15.09
CA VAL A 36 -18.87 -0.24 -14.43
C VAL A 36 -17.76 0.11 -15.40
N ILE A 37 -16.91 1.04 -15.01
CA ILE A 37 -15.72 1.43 -15.78
C ILE A 37 -14.57 0.52 -15.34
N ASN A 38 -14.06 -0.27 -16.27
CA ASN A 38 -12.85 -1.07 -16.05
C ASN A 38 -11.61 -0.16 -16.11
N MET A 39 -11.09 0.23 -14.95
CA MET A 39 -9.98 1.17 -14.83
C MET A 39 -8.66 0.59 -15.39
N GLU A 40 -8.45 -0.71 -15.29
CA GLU A 40 -7.26 -1.39 -15.84
C GLU A 40 -7.24 -1.39 -17.38
N SER A 41 -8.38 -1.11 -18.03
CA SER A 41 -8.47 -0.98 -19.48
C SER A 41 -8.19 0.43 -20.01
N LEU A 42 -7.92 1.38 -19.12
CA LEU A 42 -7.58 2.74 -19.54
C LEU A 42 -6.22 2.73 -20.24
N ASN A 43 -6.23 2.99 -21.55
CA ASN A 43 -5.05 3.36 -22.31
C ASN A 43 -4.65 4.80 -21.92
N VAL A 44 -4.05 4.95 -20.75
CA VAL A 44 -3.39 6.19 -20.32
C VAL A 44 -1.89 6.04 -20.55
N ASP A 45 -1.18 7.16 -20.62
CA ASP A 45 0.28 7.24 -20.78
C ASP A 45 1.05 6.19 -19.96
N GLU A 46 2.21 5.75 -20.48
CA GLU A 46 3.16 4.88 -19.78
C GLU A 46 3.53 5.40 -18.38
N ILE A 47 3.93 4.49 -17.48
CA ILE A 47 4.52 4.83 -16.17
C ILE A 47 5.75 5.70 -16.39
N LYS A 48 5.73 6.94 -15.86
CA LYS A 48 6.83 7.90 -16.04
C LYS A 48 7.52 8.17 -14.71
N VAL A 49 8.77 7.76 -14.61
CA VAL A 49 9.61 7.92 -13.41
C VAL A 49 10.47 9.18 -13.56
N TYR A 50 10.46 10.01 -12.52
CA TYR A 50 11.21 11.26 -12.44
C TYR A 50 12.17 11.20 -11.25
N GLY A 51 13.47 11.26 -11.54
CA GLY A 51 14.53 11.33 -10.52
C GLY A 51 14.74 12.76 -9.97
N GLY A 52 15.76 12.92 -9.14
CA GLY A 52 16.15 14.20 -8.53
C GLY A 52 16.16 14.15 -7.00
N GLU A 53 16.20 15.31 -6.36
CA GLU A 53 16.17 15.43 -4.89
C GLU A 53 14.85 14.92 -4.30
N PHE A 54 13.74 15.15 -5.01
CA PHE A 54 12.40 14.70 -4.64
C PHE A 54 11.81 13.84 -5.77
N PRO A 55 12.23 12.56 -5.89
CA PRO A 55 11.79 11.72 -6.98
C PRO A 55 10.32 11.34 -6.86
N TYR A 56 9.65 11.15 -8.00
CA TYR A 56 8.24 10.78 -8.08
C TYR A 56 7.94 9.94 -9.33
N VAL A 57 6.76 9.33 -9.37
CA VAL A 57 6.23 8.62 -10.53
C VAL A 57 4.84 9.13 -10.88
N ASP A 58 4.60 9.39 -12.16
CA ASP A 58 3.26 9.66 -12.70
C ASP A 58 2.69 8.36 -13.27
N VAL A 59 1.49 7.97 -12.82
CA VAL A 59 0.86 6.69 -13.15
C VAL A 59 -0.63 6.82 -13.40
N SER A 60 -1.20 5.89 -14.16
CA SER A 60 -2.65 5.72 -14.30
C SER A 60 -3.29 5.33 -12.96
N GLY A 61 -4.49 5.85 -12.68
CA GLY A 61 -5.29 5.41 -11.54
C GLY A 61 -5.73 3.94 -11.63
N GLY A 62 -5.73 3.36 -12.83
CA GLY A 62 -5.96 1.94 -13.07
C GLY A 62 -4.71 1.06 -12.97
N GLU A 63 -3.52 1.63 -12.77
CA GLU A 63 -2.27 0.85 -12.71
C GLU A 63 -2.15 0.09 -11.38
N LEU A 64 -1.56 -1.11 -11.43
CA LEU A 64 -1.28 -1.95 -10.26
C LEU A 64 0.04 -1.54 -9.59
N TRP A 65 0.05 -1.55 -8.25
CA TRP A 65 1.25 -1.23 -7.46
C TRP A 65 2.46 -2.13 -7.80
N ILE A 66 2.24 -3.39 -8.18
CA ILE A 66 3.32 -4.30 -8.61
C ILE A 66 4.03 -3.82 -9.89
N ASN A 67 3.29 -3.26 -10.84
CA ASN A 67 3.88 -2.76 -12.10
C ASN A 67 4.66 -1.48 -11.84
N ILE A 68 4.16 -0.62 -10.95
CA ILE A 68 4.86 0.59 -10.49
C ILE A 68 6.18 0.21 -9.83
N LEU A 69 6.16 -0.75 -8.88
CA LEU A 69 7.37 -1.24 -8.24
C LEU A 69 8.39 -1.74 -9.28
N ASN A 70 7.96 -2.60 -10.20
CA ASN A 70 8.84 -3.16 -11.23
C ASN A 70 9.47 -2.08 -12.12
N GLU A 71 8.73 -1.04 -12.47
CA GLU A 71 9.24 0.05 -13.29
C GLU A 71 10.18 0.96 -12.48
N THR A 72 9.79 1.39 -11.28
CA THR A 72 10.60 2.32 -10.47
C THR A 72 11.92 1.68 -10.03
N LEU A 73 11.94 0.36 -9.80
CA LEU A 73 13.17 -0.36 -9.45
C LEU A 73 14.23 -0.28 -10.55
N ARG A 74 13.85 -0.11 -11.83
CA ARG A 74 14.81 0.10 -12.94
C ARG A 74 15.58 1.42 -12.79
N TYR A 75 15.05 2.34 -12.01
CA TYR A 75 15.65 3.63 -11.68
C TYR A 75 16.29 3.64 -10.29
N GLY A 76 16.33 2.49 -9.58
CA GLY A 76 16.79 2.40 -8.20
C GLY A 76 15.86 3.11 -7.21
N LEU A 77 14.58 3.26 -7.55
CA LEU A 77 13.60 3.98 -6.76
C LEU A 77 12.39 3.10 -6.42
N ALA A 78 11.68 3.44 -5.35
CA ALA A 78 10.46 2.77 -4.95
C ALA A 78 9.49 3.71 -4.21
N PRO A 79 8.16 3.49 -4.29
CA PRO A 79 7.20 4.10 -3.37
C PRO A 79 7.56 3.87 -1.90
N ARG A 80 7.26 4.85 -1.04
CA ARG A 80 7.62 4.83 0.39
C ARG A 80 6.61 4.09 1.28
N SER A 81 5.36 4.04 0.83
CA SER A 81 4.23 3.48 1.57
C SER A 81 3.45 2.49 0.71
N TRP A 82 3.06 1.37 1.31
CA TRP A 82 2.59 0.19 0.60
C TRP A 82 1.25 -0.33 1.11
N THR A 83 0.78 -1.37 0.44
CA THR A 83 -0.23 -2.31 0.92
C THR A 83 0.42 -3.69 0.95
N ASP A 84 -0.05 -4.58 1.82
CA ASP A 84 0.53 -5.93 1.96
C ASP A 84 0.40 -6.77 0.68
N TYR A 85 -0.55 -6.39 -0.19
CA TYR A 85 -0.83 -7.06 -1.45
C TYR A 85 -0.75 -6.07 -2.62
N LEU A 86 0.19 -6.30 -3.54
CA LEU A 86 0.54 -5.33 -4.59
C LEU A 86 -0.31 -5.40 -5.87
N HIS A 87 -1.21 -6.38 -6.02
CA HIS A 87 -2.14 -6.42 -7.16
C HIS A 87 -3.43 -5.65 -6.81
N LEU A 88 -3.22 -4.41 -6.39
CA LEU A 88 -4.27 -3.42 -6.14
C LEU A 88 -3.98 -2.21 -7.04
N THR A 89 -5.03 -1.59 -7.55
CA THR A 89 -4.90 -0.38 -8.39
C THR A 89 -4.65 0.86 -7.55
N VAL A 90 -3.87 1.81 -8.07
CA VAL A 90 -3.59 3.11 -7.44
C VAL A 90 -4.87 3.83 -7.01
N GLY A 91 -5.83 4.04 -7.92
CA GLY A 91 -7.06 4.75 -7.62
C GLY A 91 -7.89 4.05 -6.54
N GLY A 92 -7.87 2.72 -6.51
CA GLY A 92 -8.57 1.92 -5.51
C GLY A 92 -8.02 2.11 -4.10
N THR A 93 -6.70 2.05 -3.92
CA THR A 93 -6.09 2.20 -2.59
C THR A 93 -6.12 3.65 -2.12
N LEU A 94 -5.89 4.63 -3.01
CA LEU A 94 -5.98 6.06 -2.70
C LEU A 94 -7.41 6.51 -2.35
N SER A 95 -8.44 5.85 -2.91
CA SER A 95 -9.83 6.08 -2.50
C SER A 95 -10.16 5.55 -1.10
N ASN A 96 -9.25 4.79 -0.46
CA ASN A 96 -9.42 4.26 0.90
C ASN A 96 -8.37 4.85 1.86
N ALA A 97 -7.13 4.37 1.75
CA ALA A 97 -5.97 4.88 2.49
C ALA A 97 -4.68 4.27 1.91
N GLY A 98 -4.65 2.93 1.79
CA GLY A 98 -3.44 2.16 1.48
C GLY A 98 -2.51 2.09 2.70
N VAL A 99 -2.63 1.04 3.50
CA VAL A 99 -1.89 0.87 4.76
C VAL A 99 -1.12 -0.44 4.73
N SER A 100 0.09 -0.41 5.24
CA SER A 100 0.97 -1.55 5.53
C SER A 100 1.98 -1.10 6.60
N GLY A 101 2.88 -1.99 7.00
CA GLY A 101 3.85 -1.74 8.07
C GLY A 101 4.82 -0.56 7.91
N GLN A 102 4.81 0.18 6.80
CA GLN A 102 5.58 1.44 6.64
C GLN A 102 4.79 2.69 7.06
N ALA A 103 3.46 2.57 7.26
CA ALA A 103 2.59 3.71 7.48
C ALA A 103 2.87 4.45 8.80
N PHE A 104 3.46 3.78 9.80
CA PHE A 104 3.87 4.44 11.03
C PHE A 104 4.95 5.52 10.81
N ARG A 105 5.72 5.42 9.73
CA ARG A 105 6.80 6.36 9.39
C ARG A 105 6.42 7.31 8.26
N HIS A 106 5.82 6.79 7.20
CA HIS A 106 5.54 7.56 5.98
C HIS A 106 4.07 7.97 5.85
N GLY A 107 3.21 7.59 6.80
CA GLY A 107 1.77 7.64 6.63
C GLY A 107 1.27 6.61 5.61
N PRO A 108 -0.05 6.49 5.44
CA PRO A 108 -0.66 5.67 4.39
C PRO A 108 -0.30 6.19 2.98
N GLN A 109 -0.64 5.42 1.94
CA GLN A 109 -0.41 5.81 0.54
C GLN A 109 -1.02 7.17 0.21
N ILE A 110 -2.20 7.49 0.75
CA ILE A 110 -2.84 8.81 0.58
C ILE A 110 -2.00 10.00 1.09
N SER A 111 -1.06 9.78 2.02
CA SER A 111 -0.13 10.80 2.51
C SER A 111 1.10 10.98 1.60
N ASN A 112 1.24 10.18 0.55
CA ASN A 112 2.42 10.12 -0.31
C ASN A 112 2.11 10.48 -1.78
N VAL A 113 1.00 11.19 -2.02
CA VAL A 113 0.57 11.66 -3.34
C VAL A 113 0.75 13.17 -3.41
N GLN A 114 1.29 13.69 -4.51
CA GLN A 114 1.49 15.13 -4.71
C GLN A 114 0.40 15.77 -5.58
N LYS A 115 -0.12 15.01 -6.55
CA LYS A 115 -1.07 15.51 -7.54
C LYS A 115 -1.94 14.38 -8.07
N MET A 116 -3.17 14.69 -8.45
CA MET A 116 -4.08 13.78 -9.13
C MET A 116 -4.79 14.46 -10.30
N GLU A 117 -5.18 13.66 -11.29
CA GLU A 117 -6.18 14.02 -12.30
C GLU A 117 -7.45 13.24 -11.98
N ILE A 118 -8.57 13.96 -11.89
CA ILE A 118 -9.87 13.44 -11.46
C ILE A 118 -10.89 13.72 -12.56
N VAL A 119 -11.71 12.74 -12.90
CA VAL A 119 -12.98 13.00 -13.61
C VAL A 119 -14.09 13.07 -12.58
N THR A 120 -14.66 14.26 -12.39
CA THR A 120 -15.67 14.52 -11.36
C THR A 120 -17.02 13.88 -11.72
N GLY A 121 -17.97 13.90 -10.79
CA GLY A 121 -19.34 13.45 -11.03
C GLY A 121 -20.09 14.23 -12.12
N THR A 122 -19.62 15.43 -12.49
CA THR A 122 -20.17 16.21 -13.62
C THR A 122 -19.51 15.88 -14.95
N GLY A 123 -18.49 15.01 -14.95
CA GLY A 123 -17.71 14.65 -16.14
C GLY A 123 -16.56 15.62 -16.46
N GLU A 124 -16.30 16.61 -15.60
CA GLU A 124 -15.18 17.53 -15.78
C GLU A 124 -13.85 16.87 -15.40
N VAL A 125 -12.82 17.11 -16.21
CA VAL A 125 -11.45 16.67 -15.92
C VAL A 125 -10.72 17.76 -15.14
N VAL A 126 -10.40 17.48 -13.88
CA VAL A 126 -9.79 18.44 -12.96
C VAL A 126 -8.43 17.91 -12.48
N ASN A 127 -7.41 18.75 -12.57
CA ASN A 127 -6.12 18.50 -11.93
C ASN A 127 -6.16 19.09 -10.51
N CYS A 128 -5.73 18.32 -9.50
CA CYS A 128 -5.70 18.78 -8.12
C CYS A 128 -4.43 18.36 -7.36
N SER A 129 -3.99 19.21 -6.46
CA SER A 129 -2.88 19.08 -5.51
C SER A 129 -3.21 19.93 -4.27
N GLU A 130 -2.35 19.96 -3.25
CA GLU A 130 -2.57 20.82 -2.07
C GLU A 130 -2.72 22.31 -2.44
N ASP A 131 -1.97 22.78 -3.44
CA ASP A 131 -1.94 24.17 -3.91
C ASP A 131 -2.89 24.47 -5.09
N GLN A 132 -3.47 23.44 -5.71
CA GLN A 132 -4.41 23.57 -6.83
C GLN A 132 -5.65 22.73 -6.58
N ASN A 133 -6.84 23.34 -6.44
CA ASN A 133 -8.08 22.60 -6.12
C ASN A 133 -7.95 21.72 -4.85
N GLY A 134 -7.30 22.26 -3.80
CA GLY A 134 -6.96 21.52 -2.57
C GLY A 134 -8.15 20.85 -1.86
N GLU A 135 -9.33 21.46 -1.91
CA GLU A 135 -10.55 20.86 -1.37
C GLU A 135 -10.90 19.53 -2.07
N LEU A 136 -10.82 19.49 -3.41
CA LEU A 136 -11.04 18.27 -4.18
C LEU A 136 -9.93 17.24 -3.91
N PHE A 137 -8.67 17.70 -3.85
CA PHE A 137 -7.52 16.85 -3.56
C PHE A 137 -7.70 16.08 -2.25
N HIS A 138 -8.04 16.78 -1.17
CA HIS A 138 -8.26 16.14 0.14
C HIS A 138 -9.57 15.34 0.19
N SER A 139 -10.62 15.75 -0.52
CA SER A 139 -11.89 15.02 -0.54
C SER A 139 -11.77 13.66 -1.24
N VAL A 140 -10.97 13.57 -2.31
CA VAL A 140 -10.78 12.33 -3.07
C VAL A 140 -9.94 11.30 -2.30
N LEU A 141 -8.92 11.74 -1.56
CA LEU A 141 -8.06 10.87 -0.76
C LEU A 141 -8.86 10.26 0.41
N GLY A 142 -9.09 8.94 0.38
CA GLY A 142 -10.01 8.28 1.30
C GLY A 142 -11.49 8.57 1.04
N GLY A 143 -11.81 9.20 -0.10
CA GLY A 143 -13.16 9.64 -0.47
C GLY A 143 -14.08 8.56 -1.00
N LEU A 144 -13.68 7.28 -0.96
CA LEU A 144 -14.50 6.12 -1.37
C LEU A 144 -15.07 6.24 -2.80
N GLY A 145 -14.35 6.93 -3.69
CA GLY A 145 -14.78 7.19 -5.08
C GLY A 145 -15.99 8.13 -5.22
N GLN A 146 -16.38 8.86 -4.17
CA GLN A 146 -17.61 9.68 -4.18
C GLN A 146 -17.49 10.99 -4.93
N PHE A 147 -16.28 11.55 -5.01
CA PHE A 147 -16.05 12.88 -5.58
C PHE A 147 -15.53 12.86 -7.02
N GLY A 148 -15.24 11.66 -7.54
CA GLY A 148 -14.75 11.46 -8.90
C GLY A 148 -13.88 10.22 -9.04
N ILE A 149 -13.45 9.99 -10.27
CA ILE A 149 -12.59 8.89 -10.66
C ILE A 149 -11.16 9.40 -10.78
N ILE A 150 -10.23 8.85 -10.00
CA ILE A 150 -8.79 9.12 -10.15
C ILE A 150 -8.31 8.49 -11.46
N THR A 151 -7.91 9.30 -12.45
CA THR A 151 -7.37 8.83 -13.74
C THR A 151 -5.85 8.85 -13.77
N LYS A 152 -5.21 9.78 -13.05
CA LYS A 152 -3.76 9.84 -12.87
C LYS A 152 -3.39 10.23 -11.44
N ALA A 153 -2.24 9.76 -10.97
CA ALA A 153 -1.66 10.17 -9.70
C ALA A 153 -0.15 10.36 -9.82
N ARG A 154 0.39 11.33 -9.08
CA ARG A 154 1.81 11.56 -8.86
C ARG A 154 2.19 11.07 -7.47
N ILE A 155 3.01 10.02 -7.39
CA ILE A 155 3.36 9.34 -6.14
C ILE A 155 4.84 9.61 -5.81
N LEU A 156 5.12 9.94 -4.54
CA LEU A 156 6.47 10.14 -4.04
C LEU A 156 7.28 8.83 -4.04
N LEU A 157 8.54 8.94 -4.44
CA LEU A 157 9.51 7.85 -4.42
C LEU A 157 10.64 8.12 -3.43
N GLU A 158 11.39 7.08 -3.10
CA GLU A 158 12.67 7.14 -2.38
C GLU A 158 13.67 6.14 -3.00
N PRO A 159 14.97 6.25 -2.68
CA PRO A 159 15.95 5.23 -3.05
C PRO A 159 15.51 3.85 -2.58
N ALA A 160 15.45 2.89 -3.51
CA ALA A 160 15.05 1.52 -3.19
C ALA A 160 16.21 0.79 -2.49
N PRO A 161 15.99 0.16 -1.33
CA PRO A 161 16.99 -0.72 -0.74
C PRO A 161 17.18 -1.96 -1.62
N THR A 162 18.39 -2.51 -1.64
CA THR A 162 18.67 -3.73 -2.41
C THR A 162 18.31 -5.00 -1.65
N MET A 163 18.26 -4.94 -0.32
CA MET A 163 18.00 -6.09 0.54
C MET A 163 17.10 -5.73 1.74
N VAL A 164 16.43 -6.76 2.26
CA VAL A 164 15.56 -6.66 3.44
C VAL A 164 15.88 -7.77 4.42
N LYS A 165 16.15 -7.42 5.68
CA LYS A 165 16.24 -8.37 6.79
C LYS A 165 14.86 -8.51 7.41
N TRP A 166 14.19 -9.62 7.12
CA TRP A 166 12.84 -9.91 7.57
C TRP A 166 12.84 -10.75 8.85
N ILE A 167 12.20 -10.26 9.91
CA ILE A 167 12.27 -10.81 11.26
C ILE A 167 10.85 -11.08 11.78
N ARG A 168 10.67 -12.24 12.41
CA ARG A 168 9.46 -12.59 13.16
C ARG A 168 9.83 -13.05 14.56
N VAL A 169 9.14 -12.50 15.55
CA VAL A 169 9.29 -12.89 16.96
C VAL A 169 7.93 -13.16 17.59
N LEU A 170 7.88 -14.10 18.53
CA LEU A 170 6.64 -14.51 19.20
C LEU A 170 6.59 -14.01 20.63
N TYR A 171 5.41 -13.53 21.01
CA TYR A 171 5.02 -13.14 22.36
C TYR A 171 3.88 -14.05 22.83
N THR A 172 3.88 -14.36 24.12
CA THR A 172 2.76 -15.04 24.79
C THR A 172 1.85 -14.08 25.54
N ASP A 173 2.35 -12.88 25.85
CA ASP A 173 1.64 -11.84 26.60
C ASP A 173 1.29 -10.67 25.67
N PHE A 174 0.01 -10.30 25.62
CA PHE A 174 -0.48 -9.26 24.73
C PHE A 174 0.04 -7.87 25.14
N THR A 175 0.09 -7.59 26.45
CA THR A 175 0.53 -6.29 26.96
C THR A 175 1.99 -6.02 26.63
N THR A 176 2.86 -7.03 26.73
CA THR A 176 4.26 -6.94 26.33
C THR A 176 4.38 -6.75 24.82
N PHE A 177 3.61 -7.50 24.02
CA PHE A 177 3.58 -7.38 22.56
C PHE A 177 3.20 -5.96 22.09
N THR A 178 2.10 -5.39 22.59
CA THR A 178 1.66 -4.06 22.16
C THR A 178 2.57 -2.95 22.66
N ARG A 179 3.08 -3.05 23.89
CA ARG A 179 4.07 -2.09 24.42
C ARG A 179 5.32 -2.04 23.55
N ASP A 180 5.82 -3.19 23.12
CA ASP A 180 7.00 -3.25 22.26
C ASP A 180 6.70 -2.72 20.85
N GLN A 181 5.52 -3.01 20.29
CA GLN A 181 5.08 -2.39 19.03
C GLN A 181 5.04 -0.85 19.12
N GLU A 182 4.35 -0.31 20.12
CA GLU A 182 4.26 1.14 20.36
C GLU A 182 5.64 1.76 20.50
N LYS A 183 6.52 1.15 21.30
CA LYS A 183 7.89 1.62 21.47
C LYS A 183 8.66 1.66 20.14
N LEU A 184 8.50 0.66 19.29
CA LEU A 184 9.21 0.57 18.02
C LEU A 184 8.70 1.57 16.97
N ILE A 185 7.40 1.87 16.93
CA ILE A 185 6.87 2.86 15.98
C ILE A 185 7.27 4.30 16.34
N PHE A 186 7.55 4.59 17.63
CA PHE A 186 8.05 5.90 18.07
C PHE A 186 9.59 6.01 18.05
N ALA A 187 10.30 4.90 17.90
CA ALA A 187 11.76 4.91 17.93
C ALA A 187 12.35 5.43 16.61
N GLU A 188 13.26 6.41 16.69
CA GLU A 188 13.98 6.87 15.50
C GLU A 188 14.82 5.75 14.89
N LYS A 189 14.60 5.50 13.59
CA LYS A 189 15.39 4.58 12.74
C LYS A 189 15.50 3.12 13.21
N ALA A 190 14.58 2.62 14.04
CA ALA A 190 14.61 1.22 14.50
C ALA A 190 14.40 0.22 13.35
N PHE A 191 13.16 0.09 12.87
CA PHE A 191 12.79 -0.78 11.74
C PHE A 191 12.09 0.03 10.66
N ASP A 192 12.09 -0.49 9.43
CA ASP A 192 11.51 0.17 8.26
C ASP A 192 10.11 -0.37 7.91
N TYR A 193 9.74 -1.50 8.53
CA TYR A 193 8.42 -2.12 8.48
C TYR A 193 8.09 -2.73 9.85
N ILE A 194 6.87 -2.51 10.35
CA ILE A 194 6.37 -3.05 11.62
C ILE A 194 4.91 -3.49 11.47
N GLU A 195 4.64 -4.77 11.71
CA GLU A 195 3.29 -5.35 11.73
C GLU A 195 3.11 -6.38 12.85
N GLY A 196 1.87 -6.86 13.01
CA GLY A 196 1.50 -7.78 14.07
C GLY A 196 0.39 -8.74 13.69
N PHE A 197 0.53 -10.01 14.11
CA PHE A 197 -0.51 -11.03 13.92
C PHE A 197 -0.93 -11.66 15.25
N VAL A 198 -2.23 -11.87 15.43
CA VAL A 198 -2.77 -12.73 16.48
C VAL A 198 -2.92 -14.15 15.94
N ILE A 199 -2.31 -15.11 16.61
CA ILE A 199 -2.29 -16.52 16.19
C ILE A 199 -3.03 -17.34 17.24
N LYS A 200 -4.24 -17.78 16.92
CA LYS A 200 -5.08 -18.56 17.84
C LYS A 200 -5.01 -20.05 17.50
N ASN A 201 -4.57 -20.86 18.46
CA ASN A 201 -4.62 -22.33 18.44
C ASN A 201 -4.05 -22.95 17.15
N ARG A 202 -2.91 -22.45 16.67
CA ARG A 202 -2.27 -22.95 15.45
C ARG A 202 -1.18 -23.96 15.80
N THR A 203 -1.33 -25.19 15.32
CA THR A 203 -0.36 -26.26 15.51
C THR A 203 0.82 -26.14 14.54
N GLY A 204 2.04 -26.45 15.00
CA GLY A 204 3.23 -26.51 14.15
C GLY A 204 3.69 -25.16 13.57
N LEU A 205 3.40 -24.04 14.24
CA LEU A 205 3.64 -22.69 13.71
C LEU A 205 5.09 -22.48 13.23
N LEU A 206 6.07 -22.78 14.09
CA LEU A 206 7.49 -22.56 13.76
C LEU A 206 8.00 -23.50 12.67
N ASN A 207 7.41 -24.69 12.52
CA ASN A 207 7.77 -25.61 11.44
C ASN A 207 7.33 -25.06 10.07
N ASN A 208 6.18 -24.39 10.01
CA ASN A 208 5.74 -23.71 8.79
C ASN A 208 6.66 -22.54 8.42
N TRP A 209 7.15 -21.79 9.41
CA TRP A 209 8.07 -20.67 9.16
C TRP A 209 9.45 -21.13 8.70
N ARG A 210 9.91 -22.32 9.11
CA ARG A 210 11.21 -22.88 8.69
C ARG A 210 11.34 -23.09 7.18
N LEU A 211 10.24 -23.06 6.42
CA LEU A 211 10.27 -23.09 4.96
C LEU A 211 10.83 -21.79 4.34
N SER A 212 10.83 -20.69 5.09
CA SER A 212 11.23 -19.36 4.60
C SER A 212 12.11 -18.56 5.57
N PHE A 213 12.20 -18.97 6.83
CA PHE A 213 12.94 -18.28 7.89
C PHE A 213 13.86 -19.23 8.65
N ASN A 214 15.09 -18.79 8.92
CA ASN A 214 16.02 -19.50 9.78
C ASN A 214 15.89 -19.02 11.24
N PRO A 215 15.60 -19.91 12.20
CA PRO A 215 15.58 -19.52 13.60
C PRO A 215 17.01 -19.22 14.09
N GLN A 216 17.16 -18.18 14.91
CA GLN A 216 18.46 -17.81 15.50
C GLN A 216 19.00 -18.92 16.43
N ASP A 217 18.10 -19.59 17.18
CA ASP A 217 18.40 -20.82 17.92
C ASP A 217 17.47 -21.96 17.44
N PRO A 218 17.93 -22.83 16.52
CA PRO A 218 17.14 -23.95 16.02
C PRO A 218 16.76 -24.99 17.09
N VAL A 219 17.63 -25.18 18.10
CA VAL A 219 17.44 -26.17 19.16
C VAL A 219 16.32 -25.70 20.09
N GLN A 220 16.36 -24.45 20.55
CA GLN A 220 15.29 -23.88 21.36
C GLN A 220 13.97 -23.80 20.56
N ALA A 221 14.03 -23.37 19.30
CA ALA A 221 12.86 -23.30 18.44
C ALA A 221 12.19 -24.68 18.24
N SER A 222 12.97 -25.78 18.17
CA SER A 222 12.42 -27.13 18.03
C SER A 222 11.63 -27.63 19.24
N LYS A 223 11.89 -27.05 20.42
CA LYS A 223 11.22 -27.43 21.68
C LYS A 223 9.93 -26.66 21.92
N PHE A 224 9.68 -25.58 21.17
CA PHE A 224 8.51 -24.73 21.35
C PHE A 224 7.23 -25.41 20.82
N LYS A 225 6.16 -25.39 21.63
CA LYS A 225 4.85 -25.93 21.25
C LYS A 225 3.81 -24.80 21.22
N SER A 226 3.18 -24.60 20.06
CA SER A 226 2.17 -23.56 19.85
C SER A 226 0.72 -24.03 20.13
N ASP A 227 0.51 -25.34 20.29
CA ASP A 227 -0.81 -25.95 20.40
C ASP A 227 -1.60 -25.45 21.62
N GLY A 228 -2.89 -25.16 21.44
CA GLY A 228 -3.78 -24.71 22.51
C GLY A 228 -3.54 -23.29 23.02
N ARG A 229 -2.63 -22.52 22.39
CA ARG A 229 -2.25 -21.17 22.85
C ARG A 229 -2.75 -20.08 21.91
N THR A 230 -2.97 -18.90 22.47
CA THR A 230 -2.97 -17.64 21.73
C THR A 230 -1.57 -17.07 21.79
N LEU A 231 -1.00 -16.75 20.63
CA LEU A 231 0.32 -16.16 20.48
C LEU A 231 0.20 -14.86 19.68
N PHE A 232 1.16 -13.97 19.88
CA PHE A 232 1.25 -12.72 19.15
C PHE A 232 2.58 -12.69 18.40
N CYS A 233 2.52 -12.51 17.08
CA CYS A 233 3.71 -12.41 16.25
C CYS A 233 3.96 -10.94 15.95
N LEU A 234 5.14 -10.44 16.33
CA LEU A 234 5.66 -9.17 15.86
C LEU A 234 6.49 -9.44 14.62
N GLU A 235 6.14 -8.79 13.53
CA GLU A 235 6.84 -8.88 12.25
C GLU A 235 7.52 -7.55 11.95
N LEU A 236 8.79 -7.62 11.57
CA LEU A 236 9.67 -6.47 11.43
C LEU A 236 10.51 -6.62 10.17
N ALA A 237 10.82 -5.52 9.51
CA ALA A 237 11.82 -5.52 8.45
C ALA A 237 12.81 -4.38 8.61
N LYS A 238 14.08 -4.66 8.30
CA LYS A 238 15.15 -3.66 8.21
C LYS A 238 15.69 -3.64 6.78
N TYR A 239 15.68 -2.46 6.17
CA TYR A 239 16.20 -2.22 4.83
C TYR A 239 17.70 -1.97 4.90
N PHE A 240 18.47 -2.54 3.97
CA PHE A 240 19.91 -2.33 3.89
C PHE A 240 20.42 -2.51 2.45
N SER A 241 21.58 -1.91 2.16
CA SER A 241 22.28 -2.14 0.90
C SER A 241 23.46 -3.10 1.11
N LEU A 242 23.77 -3.91 0.09
CA LEU A 242 24.94 -4.81 0.15
C LEU A 242 26.28 -4.08 0.32
N GLU A 243 26.33 -2.79 -0.03
CA GLU A 243 27.49 -1.93 0.17
C GLU A 243 27.70 -1.57 1.66
N ASP A 244 26.63 -1.55 2.47
CA ASP A 244 26.66 -1.22 3.90
C ASP A 244 27.15 -2.41 4.76
N THR A 245 27.27 -3.60 4.19
CA THR A 245 27.55 -4.85 4.92
C THR A 245 28.93 -4.91 5.59
N PHE A 246 29.83 -3.97 5.28
CA PHE A 246 31.12 -3.84 5.97
C PHE A 246 31.00 -3.17 7.36
N GLU A 247 29.91 -2.46 7.66
CA GLU A 247 29.71 -1.79 8.95
C GLU A 247 28.74 -2.55 9.88
N VAL A 248 27.85 -3.40 9.36
CA VAL A 248 26.75 -4.02 10.13
C VAL A 248 27.16 -5.32 10.88
N ASN A 249 28.39 -5.81 10.68
CA ASN A 249 28.92 -6.98 11.37
C ASN A 249 29.94 -6.64 12.48
N GLN A 250 30.03 -5.37 12.91
CA GLN A 250 30.76 -4.97 14.12
C GLN A 250 29.82 -4.75 15.30
#